data_AF-W6PW08-F1
#
_entry.id   AF-W6PW08-F1
#
_cell.length_a   1.000
_cell.length_b   1.000
_cell.length_c   1.000
_cell.angle_alpha   90.00
_cell.angle_beta   90.00
_cell.angle_gamma   90.00
#
_symmetry.space_group_name_H-M   'P 1'
#
loop_
_entity.id
_entity.type
_entity.pdbx_description
1 polymer ?
#
loop_
_entity_poly.entity_id
_entity_poly.type
_entity_poly.pdbx_seq_one_letter_code
_entity_poly.pdbx_strand_id
1 'polypeptide(L)' 'MQFSTFLFATLALAVSSAWAKDATSDDDPTCLTTCRDDPYPCQGGWVSTQLDVDDEPCWTCCSS' A
#
# COMPACT_ATOMS: atom_id res chain seq x y z
N MET A 1 -20.38 -33.44 31.49
CA MET A 1 -19.18 -32.66 31.11
C MET A 1 -19.24 -32.38 29.60
N GLN A 2 -20.13 -31.48 29.11
CA GLN A 2 -20.31 -31.25 27.66
C GLN A 2 -20.57 -29.77 27.29
N PHE A 3 -20.62 -28.86 28.25
CA PHE A 3 -20.99 -27.46 28.00
C PHE A 3 -19.79 -26.53 27.76
N SER A 4 -18.54 -27.02 27.86
CA SER A 4 -17.35 -26.16 27.91
C SER A 4 -16.68 -25.93 26.55
N THR A 5 -17.10 -26.61 25.48
CA THR A 5 -16.36 -26.58 24.19
C THR A 5 -16.82 -25.49 23.23
N PHE A 6 -17.92 -24.79 23.52
CA PHE A 6 -18.48 -23.79 22.59
C PHE A 6 -17.97 -22.37 22.78
N LEU A 7 -17.15 -22.09 23.81
CA LEU A 7 -16.72 -20.72 24.14
C LEU A 7 -15.47 -20.24 23.38
N PHE A 8 -14.75 -21.10 22.65
CA PHE A 8 -13.49 -20.70 22.00
C PHE A 8 -13.65 -20.19 20.56
N ALA A 9 -14.82 -20.32 19.94
CA ALA A 9 -14.98 -20.00 18.51
C ALA A 9 -15.20 -18.50 18.20
N THR A 10 -15.56 -17.68 19.17
CA THR A 10 -15.96 -16.28 18.93
C THR A 10 -14.83 -15.27 19.04
N LEU A 11 -13.65 -15.64 19.57
CA LEU A 11 -12.56 -14.68 19.77
C LEU A 11 -11.71 -14.40 18.52
N ALA A 12 -11.84 -15.19 17.45
CA ALA A 12 -10.96 -15.11 16.28
C ALA A 12 -11.37 -14.05 15.24
N LEU A 13 -12.53 -13.39 15.37
CA LEU A 13 -13.09 -12.52 14.33
C LEU A 13 -12.82 -11.01 14.50
N ALA A 14 -12.12 -10.58 15.56
CA ALA A 14 -12.02 -9.16 15.91
C ALA A 14 -10.75 -8.43 15.41
N VAL A 15 -9.77 -9.11 14.80
CA VAL A 15 -8.44 -8.50 14.55
C VAL A 15 -8.18 -8.05 13.10
N SER A 16 -9.15 -8.22 12.19
CA SER A 16 -8.91 -7.98 10.75
C SER A 16 -9.22 -6.56 10.26
N SER A 17 -9.64 -5.62 11.12
CA SER A 17 -10.17 -4.31 10.67
C SER A 17 -9.19 -3.14 10.73
N ALA A 18 -7.92 -3.32 11.13
CA ALA A 18 -7.06 -2.18 11.50
C ALA A 18 -6.23 -1.54 10.36
N TRP A 19 -6.35 -1.96 9.10
CA TRP A 19 -5.45 -1.45 8.04
C TRP A 19 -6.18 -1.22 6.71
N ALA A 20 -7.36 -0.58 6.75
CA ALA A 20 -7.78 0.20 5.60
C ALA A 20 -7.02 1.52 5.68
N LYS A 21 -5.81 1.56 5.09
CA LYS A 21 -5.03 2.80 4.96
C LYS A 21 -5.85 3.70 4.03
N ASP A 22 -6.38 4.79 4.58
CA ASP A 22 -7.15 5.80 3.83
C ASP A 22 -6.39 6.14 2.54
N ALA A 23 -6.91 5.72 1.39
CA ALA A 23 -6.34 6.01 0.07
C ALA A 23 -6.66 7.44 -0.39
N THR A 24 -6.94 8.34 0.56
CA THR A 24 -7.52 9.67 0.34
C THR A 24 -6.73 10.74 1.09
N SER A 25 -5.41 10.58 1.18
CA SER A 25 -4.53 11.72 1.35
C SER A 25 -4.39 12.38 -0.03
N ASP A 26 -5.25 13.36 -0.32
CA ASP A 26 -5.21 14.19 -1.55
C ASP A 26 -3.86 14.92 -1.75
N ASP A 27 -2.96 14.87 -0.77
CA ASP A 27 -1.62 15.46 -0.81
C ASP A 27 -0.53 14.51 -1.33
N ASP A 28 -0.81 13.21 -1.51
CA ASP A 28 0.17 12.27 -2.05
C ASP A 28 0.16 12.32 -3.60
N PRO A 29 1.30 12.58 -4.25
CA PRO A 29 1.35 12.65 -5.70
C PRO A 29 0.93 11.30 -6.31
N THR A 30 0.06 11.34 -7.30
CA THR A 30 -0.38 10.12 -7.99
C THR A 30 0.78 9.58 -8.80
N CYS A 31 1.23 8.36 -8.50
CA CYS A 31 2.32 7.71 -9.22
C CYS A 31 1.80 6.65 -10.21
N LEU A 32 2.52 6.47 -11.31
CA LEU A 32 2.29 5.34 -12.20
C LEU A 32 2.64 4.04 -11.48
N THR A 33 1.92 2.99 -11.81
CA THR A 33 2.16 1.63 -11.31
C THR A 33 3.38 0.94 -11.94
N THR A 34 4.16 1.67 -12.74
CA THR A 34 5.34 1.14 -13.44
C THR A 34 6.59 1.43 -12.63
N CYS A 35 7.26 0.37 -12.19
CA CYS A 35 8.61 0.45 -11.62
C CYS A 35 9.66 0.16 -12.70
N ARG A 36 10.77 0.89 -12.64
CA ARG A 36 11.98 0.64 -13.44
C ARG A 36 13.22 0.74 -12.57
N ASP A 37 14.28 0.02 -12.95
CA ASP A 37 15.55 0.02 -12.22
C ASP A 37 16.29 1.37 -12.34
N ASP A 38 16.14 2.04 -13.48
CA ASP A 38 16.80 3.30 -13.81
C ASP A 38 15.81 4.48 -13.99
N PRO A 39 16.23 5.72 -13.70
CA PRO A 39 15.41 6.91 -13.93
C PRO A 39 15.11 7.06 -15.43
N TYR A 40 13.87 7.47 -15.74
CA TYR A 40 13.42 7.62 -17.11
C TYR A 40 12.63 8.92 -17.29
N PRO A 41 12.68 9.53 -18.50
CA PRO A 41 11.94 10.76 -18.75
C PRO A 41 10.43 10.51 -18.68
N CYS A 42 9.76 11.31 -17.88
CA CYS A 42 8.31 11.28 -17.72
C CYS A 42 7.61 12.15 -18.77
N GLN A 43 6.31 11.89 -18.97
CA GLN A 43 5.46 12.72 -19.80
C GLN A 43 5.27 14.11 -19.15
N GLY A 44 4.86 15.12 -19.93
CA GLY A 44 4.66 16.47 -19.40
C GLY A 44 3.66 16.49 -18.23
N GLY A 45 3.99 17.19 -17.15
CA GLY A 45 3.21 17.22 -15.91
C GLY A 45 3.52 16.10 -14.92
N TRP A 46 4.58 15.33 -15.17
CA TRP A 46 5.04 14.25 -14.30
C TRP A 46 6.53 14.38 -14.01
N VAL A 47 6.95 13.93 -12.83
CA VAL A 47 8.32 13.96 -12.34
C VAL A 47 8.79 12.53 -12.08
N SER A 48 10.04 12.23 -12.44
CA SER A 48 10.65 10.94 -12.13
C SER A 48 11.04 10.92 -10.66
N THR A 49 10.48 9.97 -9.92
CA THR A 49 10.62 9.83 -8.47
C THR A 49 11.10 8.43 -8.15
N GLN A 50 12.05 8.31 -7.23
CA GLN A 50 12.48 7.03 -6.69
C GLN A 50 11.58 6.69 -5.49
N LEU A 51 11.01 5.48 -5.50
CA LEU A 51 10.22 4.93 -4.41
C LEU A 51 10.97 3.73 -3.82
N ASP A 52 11.01 3.64 -2.50
CA ASP A 52 11.43 2.43 -1.80
C ASP A 52 10.22 1.49 -1.66
N VAL A 53 10.15 0.46 -2.52
CA VAL A 53 9.06 -0.52 -2.51
C VAL A 53 9.63 -1.85 -2.01
N ASP A 54 9.15 -2.33 -0.85
CA ASP A 54 9.51 -3.65 -0.31
C ASP A 54 11.03 -3.95 -0.31
N ASP A 55 11.83 -2.96 0.13
CA ASP A 55 13.31 -3.00 0.20
C ASP A 55 14.05 -2.98 -1.17
N GLU A 56 13.35 -2.79 -2.28
CA GLU A 56 13.93 -2.53 -3.61
C GLU A 56 13.57 -1.12 -4.12
N PRO A 57 14.56 -0.21 -4.26
CA PRO A 57 14.30 1.12 -4.78
C PRO A 57 13.98 1.05 -6.28
N CYS A 58 12.83 1.59 -6.67
CA CYS A 58 12.38 1.63 -8.05
C CYS A 58 12.11 3.08 -8.49
N TRP A 59 12.30 3.37 -9.77
CA TRP A 59 11.92 4.64 -10.38
C TRP A 59 10.53 4.54 -11.00
N THR A 60 9.69 5.53 -10.72
CA THR A 60 8.40 5.73 -11.38
C THR A 60 8.20 7.20 -11.74
N CYS A 61 7.11 7.50 -12.45
CA CYS A 61 6.67 8.87 -12.68
C CYS A 61 5.50 9.17 -11.75
N CYS A 62 5.58 10.30 -11.04
CA CYS A 62 4.50 10.81 -10.21
C CYS A 62 4.02 12.18 -10.72
N SER A 63 2.76 12.51 -10.48
CA SER A 63 2.20 13.82 -10.81
C SER A 63 3.01 14.90 -10.11
N SER A 64 3.39 15.95 -10.86
CA SER A 64 4.13 17.10 -10.33
C SER A 64 3.31 17.93 -9.35
#